data_AF-A0A6G3U8G5-F1
#
_entry.id   AF-A0A6G3U8G5-F1
#
_cell.length_a   1.000
_cell.length_b   1.000
_cell.length_c   1.000
_cell.angle_alpha   90.00
_cell.angle_beta   90.00
_cell.angle_gamma   90.00
#
_symmetry.space_group_name_H-M   'P 1'
#
loop_
_entity.id
_entity.type
_entity.pdbx_description
1 polymer ?
#
loop_
_entity_poly.entity_id
_entity_poly.type
_entity_poly.pdbx_seq_one_letter_code
_entity_poly.pdbx_strand_id
1 'polypeptide(L)'
;MAGVITASEPAWHELPLEVRKPARLMLIGGEGRGLPRAHLVRCNFVGRDRAESDVARASLARRDDRFGRVDTSLPYTPASAPF
;
A
#
# COMPACT_ATOMS: atom_id res chain seq x y z
N MET A 1 -22.32 -12.87 -7.02
CA MET A 1 -21.30 -13.88 -6.70
C MET A 1 -19.97 -13.35 -7.18
N ALA A 2 -19.09 -12.97 -6.27
CA ALA A 2 -17.69 -12.67 -6.58
C ALA A 2 -16.93 -14.00 -6.56
N GLY A 3 -16.22 -14.32 -7.64
CA GLY A 3 -15.41 -15.53 -7.73
C GLY A 3 -14.25 -15.46 -6.74
N VAL A 4 -14.02 -16.56 -6.01
CA VAL A 4 -12.86 -16.71 -5.14
C VAL A 4 -11.70 -17.19 -5.99
N ILE A 5 -10.62 -16.42 -6.06
CA ILE A 5 -9.34 -16.85 -6.64
C ILE A 5 -8.47 -17.31 -5.48
N THR A 6 -8.34 -18.62 -5.30
CA THR A 6 -7.36 -19.22 -4.37
C THR A 6 -6.06 -19.50 -5.13
N ALA A 7 -4.94 -18.95 -4.64
CA ALA A 7 -3.61 -19.25 -5.16
C ALA A 7 -2.79 -19.99 -4.09
N SER A 8 -2.31 -21.18 -4.43
CA SER A 8 -1.33 -21.93 -3.64
C SER A 8 -0.38 -22.68 -4.59
N GLU A 9 0.91 -22.27 -4.59
CA GLU A 9 2.10 -22.92 -5.23
C GLU A 9 2.32 -22.69 -6.76
N PRO A 10 3.59 -22.75 -7.27
CA PRO A 10 4.28 -21.57 -7.80
C PRO A 10 4.27 -21.46 -9.34
N ALA A 11 4.26 -20.22 -9.82
CA ALA A 11 4.38 -19.83 -11.24
C ALA A 11 3.24 -20.32 -12.15
N TRP A 12 2.03 -19.82 -11.91
CA TRP A 12 0.99 -19.86 -12.92
C TRP A 12 1.46 -19.04 -14.13
N HIS A 13 1.83 -19.71 -15.22
CA HIS A 13 2.07 -19.07 -16.52
C HIS A 13 0.76 -18.62 -17.18
N GLU A 14 -0.36 -19.18 -16.74
CA GLU A 14 -1.68 -18.92 -17.28
C GLU A 14 -2.68 -18.69 -16.13
N LEU A 15 -3.62 -17.76 -16.33
CA LEU A 15 -4.71 -17.47 -15.40
C LEU A 15 -6.03 -17.50 -16.19
N PRO A 16 -6.75 -18.64 -16.23
CA PRO A 16 -8.01 -18.72 -16.94
C PRO A 16 -9.08 -17.86 -16.23
N LEU A 17 -9.78 -17.03 -17.02
CA LEU A 17 -10.85 -16.16 -16.52
C LEU A 17 -12.16 -16.53 -17.22
N GLU A 18 -13.16 -16.97 -16.46
CA GLU A 18 -14.52 -17.19 -16.96
C GLU A 18 -15.40 -15.97 -16.62
N VAL A 19 -15.99 -15.34 -17.63
CA VAL A 19 -16.84 -14.16 -17.46
C VAL A 19 -18.16 -14.35 -18.20
N ARG A 20 -19.29 -14.34 -17.47
CA ARG A 20 -20.64 -14.65 -18.00
C ARG A 20 -21.48 -13.43 -18.42
N LYS A 21 -21.01 -12.22 -18.11
CA LYS A 21 -21.66 -10.92 -18.39
C LYS A 21 -20.55 -9.87 -18.59
N PRO A 22 -20.82 -8.68 -19.17
CA PRO A 22 -19.82 -7.62 -19.25
C PRO A 22 -19.16 -7.34 -17.89
N ALA A 23 -17.83 -7.40 -17.81
CA ALA A 23 -17.06 -7.19 -16.60
C ALA A 23 -15.91 -6.22 -16.83
N ARG A 24 -15.51 -5.52 -15.76
CA ARG A 24 -14.30 -4.68 -15.70
C ARG A 24 -13.36 -5.31 -14.69
N LEU A 25 -12.16 -5.66 -15.13
CA LEU A 25 -11.16 -6.39 -14.33
C LEU A 25 -9.84 -5.63 -14.35
N MET A 26 -9.09 -5.73 -13.24
CA MET A 26 -7.72 -5.25 -13.12
C MET A 26 -6.86 -6.36 -12.53
N LEU A 27 -5.83 -6.77 -13.26
CA LEU A 27 -4.83 -7.73 -12.80
C LEU A 27 -3.58 -6.96 -12.37
N ILE A 28 -3.14 -7.16 -11.13
CA ILE A 28 -1.92 -6.54 -10.58
C ILE A 28 -0.95 -7.67 -10.24
N GLY A 29 0.23 -7.66 -10.85
CA GLY A 29 1.31 -8.60 -10.60
C GLY A 29 2.64 -7.88 -10.46
N GLY A 30 3.64 -8.57 -9.92
CA GLY A 30 5.00 -8.05 -9.74
C GLY A 30 5.93 -9.14 -9.23
N GLU A 31 7.23 -8.97 -9.46
CA GLU A 31 8.22 -9.88 -8.88
C GLU A 31 8.21 -9.78 -7.35
N GLY A 32 8.24 -10.91 -6.64
CA GLY A 32 8.46 -10.93 -5.20
C GLY A 32 9.91 -10.62 -4.79
N ARG A 33 10.77 -10.20 -5.72
CA ARG A 33 12.21 -10.01 -5.48
C ARG A 33 12.46 -8.66 -4.81
N GLY A 34 12.92 -8.68 -3.56
CA GLY A 34 13.58 -7.54 -2.91
C GLY A 34 12.78 -6.78 -1.86
N LEU A 35 11.54 -7.18 -1.54
CA LEU A 35 10.88 -6.68 -0.34
C LEU A 35 11.48 -7.40 0.88
N PRO A 36 12.20 -6.74 1.81
CA PRO A 36 12.52 -7.35 3.09
C PRO A 36 11.24 -7.94 3.70
N ARG A 37 11.35 -9.16 4.25
CA ARG A 37 10.23 -10.02 4.68
C ARG A 37 9.22 -9.37 5.65
N ALA A 38 9.48 -8.17 6.15
CA ALA A 38 8.55 -7.38 6.92
C ALA A 38 8.62 -5.91 6.47
N HIS A 39 7.62 -5.47 5.69
CA HIS A 39 7.31 -4.05 5.59
C HIS A 39 6.21 -3.75 6.59
N LEU A 40 6.45 -2.76 7.44
CA LEU A 40 5.46 -2.30 8.38
C LEU A 40 4.66 -1.18 7.73
N VAL A 41 3.40 -1.49 7.39
CA VAL A 41 2.46 -0.51 6.85
C VAL A 41 1.71 0.13 8.03
N ARG A 42 1.90 1.43 8.22
CA ARG A 42 1.16 2.24 9.20
C ARG A 42 0.58 3.46 8.52
N CYS A 43 -0.72 3.41 8.28
CA CYS A 43 -1.44 4.44 7.51
C CYS A 43 -0.75 4.66 6.15
N ASN A 44 -0.17 5.85 5.93
CA ASN A 44 0.49 6.24 4.69
C ASN A 44 2.02 6.01 4.70
N PHE A 45 2.55 5.35 5.73
CA PHE A 45 3.97 5.05 5.86
C PHE A 45 4.23 3.56 5.63
N VAL A 46 5.13 3.26 4.70
CA VAL A 46 5.66 1.91 4.47
C VAL A 46 7.16 1.97 4.75
N GLY A 47 7.55 1.43 5.91
CA GLY A 47 8.95 1.39 6.35
C GLY A 47 9.46 -0.04 6.49
N ARG A 48 10.75 -0.18 6.77
CA ARG A 48 11.39 -1.44 7.16
C ARG A 48 10.99 -1.85 8.58
N ASP A 49 10.72 -0.89 9.44
CA ASP A 49 10.34 -1.10 10.83
C ASP A 49 9.46 0.03 11.39
N ARG A 50 9.09 -0.11 12.67
CA ARG A 50 8.28 0.88 13.40
C ARG A 50 9.02 2.20 13.64
N ALA A 51 10.32 2.15 13.89
CA ALA A 51 11.12 3.34 14.18
C ALA A 51 11.16 4.27 12.96
N GLU A 52 11.33 3.73 11.75
CA GLU A 52 11.26 4.52 10.53
C GLU A 52 9.91 5.21 10.33
N SER A 53 8.83 4.48 10.60
CA SER A 53 7.47 5.01 10.51
C SER A 53 7.24 6.11 11.56
N ASP A 54 7.78 5.97 12.76
CA ASP A 54 7.66 6.98 13.82
C ASP A 54 8.48 8.24 13.51
N VAL A 55 9.68 8.11 12.93
CA VAL A 55 10.47 9.25 12.44
C VAL A 55 9.74 9.97 11.33
N ALA A 56 9.18 9.25 10.36
CA ALA A 56 8.41 9.83 9.27
C ALA A 56 7.15 10.55 9.79
N ARG A 57 6.43 9.93 10.74
CA ARG A 57 5.26 10.54 11.39
C ARG A 57 5.63 11.82 12.15
N ALA A 58 6.72 11.82 12.90
CA ALA A 58 7.18 13.00 13.65
C ALA A 58 7.60 14.14 12.69
N SER A 59 8.22 13.80 11.57
CA SER A 59 8.58 14.72 10.50
C SER A 59 7.34 15.36 9.85
N LEU A 60 6.32 14.56 9.53
CA LEU A 60 5.04 15.05 9.04
C LEU A 60 4.31 15.94 10.09
N ALA A 61 4.30 15.53 11.36
CA ALA A 61 3.67 16.29 12.44
C ALA A 61 4.29 17.67 12.65
N ARG A 62 5.62 17.80 12.48
CA ARG A 62 6.34 19.08 12.54
C ARG A 62 6.26 19.90 11.26
N ARG A 63 5.68 19.34 10.18
CA ARG A 63 5.64 19.96 8.84
C ARG A 63 7.02 20.36 8.33
N ASP A 64 8.01 19.51 8.54
CA ASP A 64 9.33 19.73 7.95
C ASP A 64 9.32 19.50 6.43
N ASP A 65 10.40 19.89 5.76
CA ASP A 65 10.43 19.98 4.29
C ASP A 65 10.45 18.61 3.60
N ARG A 66 10.58 17.49 4.34
CA ARG A 66 10.64 16.13 3.78
C ARG A 66 9.40 15.75 2.97
N PHE A 67 8.23 16.25 3.36
CA PHE A 67 6.95 15.96 2.71
C PHE A 67 6.49 17.07 1.75
N GLY A 68 7.27 18.15 1.65
CA GLY A 68 6.89 19.35 0.89
C GLY A 68 5.71 20.11 1.50
N ARG A 69 5.24 21.11 0.75
CA ARG A 69 4.05 21.91 1.10
C ARG A 69 3.11 21.92 -0.10
N VAL A 70 1.82 21.74 0.18
CA VAL A 70 0.76 21.83 -0.82
C VAL A 70 -0.06 23.06 -0.50
N ASP A 71 -0.12 24.01 -1.44
CA ASP A 71 -1.00 25.16 -1.34
C ASP A 71 -2.43 24.71 -1.67
N THR A 72 -3.26 24.59 -0.63
CA THR A 72 -4.62 24.07 -0.75
C THR A 72 -5.52 24.67 0.31
N SER A 73 -6.80 24.86 -0.04
CA SER A 73 -7.85 25.26 0.89
C SER A 73 -8.38 24.08 1.73
N LEU A 74 -7.95 22.85 1.45
CA LEU A 74 -8.39 21.67 2.19
C LEU A 74 -7.77 21.65 3.59
N PRO A 75 -8.51 21.17 4.61
CA PRO A 75 -7.96 21.06 5.95
C PRO A 75 -6.82 20.04 5.99
N TYR A 76 -5.82 20.34 6.83
CA TYR A 76 -4.70 19.43 7.05
C TYR A 76 -5.13 18.20 7.86
N THR A 77 -4.90 17.00 7.32
CA THR A 77 -5.10 15.75 8.06
C THR A 77 -3.88 15.46 8.93
N PRO A 78 -4.00 15.47 10.28
CA PRO A 78 -2.88 15.19 11.16
C PRO A 78 -2.41 13.74 11.05
N ALA A 79 -1.12 13.52 11.30
CA ALA A 79 -0.53 12.19 11.35
C ALA A 79 -0.89 11.50 12.68
N SER A 80 -2.09 10.92 12.75
CA SER A 80 -2.53 10.14 13.92
C SER A 80 -1.70 8.86 14.04
N ALA A 81 -1.22 8.56 15.24
CA ALA A 81 -0.61 7.25 15.51
C ALA A 81 -1.73 6.19 15.57
N PRO A 82 -1.63 5.07 14.84
CA PRO A 82 -2.44 3.91 15.17
C PRO A 82 -1.93 3.38 16.51
N PHE A 83 -2.78 3.52 17.53
CA PHE A 83 -2.70 3.01 18.91
C PHE A 83 -1.30 2.84 19.51
#